data_AF-A0A6G3XP58-F1
#
_entry.id   AF-A0A6G3XP58-F1
#
_cell.length_a   1.000
_cell.length_b   1.000
_cell.length_c   1.000
_cell.angle_alpha   90.00
_cell.angle_beta   90.00
_cell.angle_gamma   90.00
#
_symmetry.space_group_name_H-M   'P 1'
#
loop_
_entity.id
_entity.type
_entity.pdbx_description
1 polymer ?
#
loop_
_entity_poly.entity_id
_entity_poly.type
_entity_poly.pdbx_seq_one_letter_code
_entity_poly.pdbx_strand_id
1 'polypeptide(L)'
;DMYGHQLDNGQLVTATVLSAAFSTLLMGVIGNVPIALAAGLGVNTVVALQLAPRMSWPDAMGMVVLAGIVVMLLVATGLRERVMNAVPKSLRKGIAIGIGLFILLIGLVDSGFVSRIPDAAHTTVPLQLGGTGHLDGWPILVFVLGALLTLALIVRKVPGAILISIVA
;
A
#
# COMPACT_ATOMS: atom_id res chain seq x y z
N ASP A 1 7.90 -7.65 -17.81
CA ASP A 1 8.75 -6.96 -18.79
C ASP A 1 8.14 -7.09 -20.18
N MET A 2 8.43 -6.15 -21.09
CA MET A 2 8.24 -6.22 -22.55
C MET A 2 8.74 -7.55 -23.14
N TYR A 3 9.77 -8.15 -22.53
CA TYR A 3 10.36 -9.44 -22.93
C TYR A 3 9.73 -10.67 -22.25
N GLY A 4 8.65 -10.51 -21.48
CA GLY A 4 7.99 -11.63 -20.77
C GLY A 4 8.71 -12.12 -19.50
N HIS A 5 9.84 -11.52 -19.13
CA HIS A 5 10.51 -11.82 -17.87
C HIS A 5 9.68 -11.35 -16.67
N GLN A 6 9.58 -12.21 -15.66
CA GLN A 6 8.99 -11.91 -14.36
C GLN A 6 10.10 -11.81 -13.32
N LEU A 7 9.97 -10.84 -12.41
CA LEU A 7 10.85 -10.78 -11.25
C LEU A 7 10.50 -11.92 -10.31
N ASP A 8 11.51 -12.58 -9.74
CA ASP A 8 11.28 -13.56 -8.70
C ASP A 8 10.66 -12.89 -7.47
N ASN A 9 9.54 -13.44 -7.00
CA ASN A 9 8.79 -12.87 -5.88
C ASN A 9 9.63 -12.86 -4.60
N GLY A 10 10.45 -13.90 -4.37
CA GLY A 10 11.30 -13.99 -3.19
C GLY A 10 12.39 -12.92 -3.17
N GLN A 11 13.08 -12.73 -4.30
CA GLN A 11 14.09 -11.68 -4.46
C GLN A 11 13.48 -10.28 -4.32
N LEU A 12 12.32 -10.03 -4.92
CA LEU A 12 11.65 -8.72 -4.87
C LEU A 12 11.17 -8.36 -3.46
N VAL A 13 10.56 -9.31 -2.75
CA VAL A 13 10.12 -9.12 -1.36
C VAL A 13 11.33 -8.85 -0.47
N THR A 14 12.39 -9.65 -0.61
CA THR A 14 13.61 -9.49 0.18
C THR A 14 14.25 -8.12 -0.06
N ALA A 15 14.39 -7.70 -1.31
CA ALA A 15 14.94 -6.38 -1.66
C ALA A 15 14.08 -5.23 -1.09
N THR A 16 12.75 -5.36 -1.16
CA THR A 16 11.82 -4.34 -0.66
C THR A 16 11.87 -4.25 0.86
N VAL A 17 11.88 -5.37 1.57
CA VAL A 17 11.96 -5.42 3.04
C VAL A 17 13.30 -4.86 3.52
N LEU A 18 14.41 -5.26 2.89
CA LEU A 18 15.73 -4.72 3.23
C LEU A 18 15.82 -3.21 3.00
N SER A 19 15.30 -2.72 1.86
CA SER A 19 15.27 -1.30 1.57
C SER A 19 14.40 -0.52 2.56
N ALA A 20 13.19 -1.02 2.88
CA ALA A 20 12.30 -0.39 3.84
C ALA A 20 12.87 -0.38 5.27
N ALA A 21 13.49 -1.48 5.70
CA ALA A 21 14.17 -1.58 6.99
C ALA A 21 15.34 -0.59 7.07
N PHE A 22 16.16 -0.51 6.02
CA PHE A 22 17.27 0.43 5.95
C PHE A 22 16.79 1.89 5.98
N SER A 23 15.80 2.26 5.15
CA SER A 23 15.22 3.61 5.14
C SER A 23 14.58 3.98 6.48
N THR A 24 13.87 3.05 7.11
CA THR A 24 13.28 3.26 8.44
C THR A 24 14.36 3.44 9.52
N LEU A 25 15.45 2.68 9.47
CA LEU A 25 16.60 2.84 10.37
C LEU A 25 17.25 4.21 10.21
N LEU A 26 17.48 4.64 8.96
CA LEU A 26 18.02 5.98 8.68
C LEU A 26 17.09 7.08 9.23
N MET A 27 15.77 6.91 9.09
CA MET A 27 14.82 7.88 9.63
C MET A 27 14.84 7.94 11.17
N GLY A 28 15.00 6.79 11.83
CA GLY A 28 15.13 6.70 13.27
C GLY A 28 16.44 7.30 13.81
N VAL A 29 17.58 7.00 13.17
CA VAL A 29 18.91 7.42 13.65
C VAL A 29 19.26 8.84 13.22
N ILE A 30 19.06 9.19 11.94
CA ILE A 30 19.44 10.49 11.37
C ILE A 30 18.29 11.49 11.47
N GLY A 31 17.08 11.04 11.14
CA GLY A 31 15.89 11.91 11.16
C GLY A 31 15.39 12.23 12.57
N ASN A 32 15.69 11.38 13.56
CA ASN A 32 15.15 11.43 14.93
C ASN A 32 13.62 11.60 14.96
N VAL A 33 12.93 11.04 13.95
CA VAL A 33 11.49 11.02 13.84
C VAL A 33 11.01 9.57 13.79
N PRO A 34 10.07 9.15 14.66
CA PRO A 34 9.60 7.78 14.73
C PRO A 34 8.57 7.51 13.62
N ILE A 35 9.02 7.56 12.36
CA ILE A 35 8.18 7.34 11.17
C ILE A 35 8.73 6.12 10.42
N ALA A 36 7.90 5.09 10.30
CA ALA A 36 8.21 3.94 9.46
C ALA A 36 8.09 4.31 7.98
N LEU A 37 9.11 3.97 7.20
CA LEU A 37 9.14 4.17 5.76
C LEU A 37 8.98 2.82 5.07
N ALA A 38 8.01 2.74 4.16
CA ALA A 38 7.75 1.56 3.35
C ALA A 38 7.53 1.97 1.90
N ALA A 39 7.59 0.99 0.99
CA ALA A 39 7.32 1.22 -0.42
C ALA A 39 5.88 1.72 -0.61
N GLY A 40 5.71 2.73 -1.46
CA GLY A 40 4.40 3.34 -1.74
C GLY A 40 3.53 2.41 -2.57
N LEU A 41 2.44 1.90 -1.97
CA LEU A 41 1.51 0.96 -2.63
C LEU A 41 1.02 1.44 -4.00
N GLY A 42 0.71 2.74 -4.14
CA GLY A 42 0.20 3.30 -5.42
C GLY A 42 1.25 3.41 -6.52
N VAL A 43 2.52 3.65 -6.18
CA VAL A 43 3.60 3.80 -7.17
C VAL A 43 3.96 2.44 -7.77
N ASN A 44 3.93 1.38 -6.97
CA ASN A 44 4.21 0.02 -7.41
C ASN A 44 3.28 -0.42 -8.56
N THR A 45 1.99 -0.07 -8.49
CA THR A 45 1.02 -0.38 -9.55
C THR A 45 1.33 0.36 -10.85
N VAL A 46 1.76 1.62 -10.78
CA VAL A 46 2.17 2.40 -11.96
C VAL A 46 3.41 1.77 -12.61
N VAL A 47 4.41 1.41 -11.81
CA VAL A 47 5.62 0.75 -12.31
C VAL A 47 5.30 -0.59 -12.96
N ALA A 48 4.48 -1.42 -12.30
CA ALA A 48 4.14 -2.75 -12.78
C ALA A 48 3.21 -2.75 -14.01
N LEU A 49 2.21 -1.86 -14.06
CA LEU A 49 1.18 -1.89 -15.11
C LEU A 49 1.44 -0.92 -16.26
N GLN A 50 2.19 0.17 -16.04
CA GLN A 50 2.41 1.19 -17.07
C GLN A 50 3.85 1.18 -17.61
N LEU A 51 4.85 1.00 -16.74
CA LEU A 51 6.26 0.97 -17.16
C LEU A 51 6.68 -0.42 -17.63
N ALA A 52 6.45 -1.46 -16.83
CA ALA A 52 6.94 -2.82 -17.12
C ALA A 52 6.51 -3.41 -18.48
N PRO A 53 5.36 -3.04 -19.08
CA PRO A 53 5.01 -3.49 -20.43
C PRO A 53 5.74 -2.76 -21.56
N ARG A 54 6.36 -1.60 -21.29
CA ARG A 54 6.98 -0.72 -22.29
C ARG A 54 8.50 -0.65 -22.22
N MET A 55 9.12 -1.23 -21.19
CA MET A 55 10.57 -1.19 -20.98
C MET A 55 11.05 -2.40 -20.19
N SER A 56 12.38 -2.58 -20.14
CA SER A 56 12.98 -3.66 -19.36
C SER A 56 12.81 -3.46 -17.85
N TRP A 57 12.80 -4.52 -17.04
CA TRP A 57 12.78 -4.40 -15.58
C TRP A 57 13.96 -3.57 -15.05
N PRO A 58 15.21 -3.75 -15.54
CA PRO A 58 16.31 -2.85 -15.21
C PRO A 58 16.02 -1.38 -15.55
N ASP A 59 15.47 -1.10 -16.73
CA ASP A 59 15.14 0.27 -17.15
C ASP A 59 14.03 0.88 -16.28
N ALA A 60 13.00 0.09 -15.95
CA ALA A 60 11.91 0.51 -15.08
C ALA A 60 12.41 0.83 -13.66
N MET A 61 13.31 0.00 -13.11
CA MET A 61 13.91 0.27 -11.80
C MET A 61 14.86 1.47 -11.85
N GLY A 62 15.61 1.65 -12.96
CA GLY A 62 16.42 2.84 -13.19
C GLY A 62 15.59 4.14 -13.23
N MET A 63 14.43 4.10 -13.87
CA MET A 63 13.46 5.20 -13.87
C MET A 63 12.95 5.53 -12.46
N VAL A 64 12.70 4.52 -11.62
CA VAL A 64 12.28 4.72 -10.22
C VAL A 64 13.38 5.42 -9.41
N VAL A 65 14.65 5.03 -9.59
CA VAL A 65 15.80 5.67 -8.94
C VAL A 65 15.94 7.13 -9.40
N LEU A 66 15.86 7.39 -10.71
CA LEU A 66 15.92 8.75 -11.26
C LEU A 66 14.77 9.62 -10.74
N ALA A 67 13.55 9.09 -10.69
CA ALA A 67 12.40 9.78 -10.11
C ALA A 67 12.64 10.09 -8.62
N GLY A 68 13.23 9.16 -7.87
CA GLY A 68 13.64 9.37 -6.48
C GLY A 68 14.63 10.52 -6.31
N ILE A 69 15.66 10.60 -7.18
CA ILE A 69 16.64 11.69 -7.19
C ILE A 69 15.97 13.03 -7.51
N VAL A 70 15.10 13.07 -8.52
CA VAL A 70 14.34 14.28 -8.87
C VAL A 70 13.47 14.74 -7.69
N VAL A 71 12.74 13.82 -7.06
CA VAL A 71 11.93 14.12 -5.88
C VAL A 71 12.81 14.63 -4.73
N MET A 72 13.98 14.03 -4.50
CA MET A 72 14.94 14.49 -3.49
C MET A 72 15.40 15.94 -3.75
N LEU A 73 15.71 16.29 -5.00
CA LEU A 73 16.05 17.66 -5.39
C LEU A 73 14.88 18.63 -5.20
N LEU A 74 13.64 18.21 -5.52
CA LEU A 74 12.44 19.02 -5.27
C LEU A 74 12.19 19.25 -3.77
N VAL A 75 12.49 18.26 -2.93
CA VAL A 75 12.40 18.36 -1.47
C VAL A 75 13.48 19.31 -0.94
N ALA A 76 14.72 19.16 -1.40
CA ALA A 76 15.85 20.00 -0.98
C ALA A 76 15.69 21.47 -1.38
N THR A 77 15.05 21.75 -2.52
CA THR A 77 14.75 23.12 -2.99
C THR A 77 13.54 23.75 -2.31
N GLY A 78 12.83 23.03 -1.43
CA GLY A 78 11.64 23.53 -0.73
C GLY A 78 10.39 23.66 -1.61
N LEU A 79 10.47 23.24 -2.88
CA LEU A 79 9.34 23.33 -3.82
C LEU A 79 8.16 22.48 -3.36
N ARG A 80 8.42 21.33 -2.72
CA ARG A 80 7.37 20.45 -2.16
C ARG A 80 6.40 21.20 -1.23
N GLU A 81 6.91 22.10 -0.40
CA GLU A 81 6.11 22.80 0.61
C GLU A 81 5.28 23.90 -0.04
N ARG A 82 5.85 24.60 -1.03
CA ARG A 82 5.13 25.59 -1.83
C ARG A 82 3.97 24.96 -2.59
N VAL A 83 4.19 23.79 -3.19
CA VAL A 83 3.13 23.03 -3.88
C VAL A 83 2.07 22.58 -2.88
N MET A 84 2.46 22.02 -1.73
CA MET A 84 1.51 21.55 -0.71
C MET A 84 0.66 22.67 -0.13
N ASN A 85 1.22 23.89 -0.01
CA ASN A 85 0.53 25.07 0.48
C ASN A 85 -0.45 25.67 -0.55
N ALA A 86 -0.20 25.45 -1.85
CA ALA A 86 -1.15 25.80 -2.90
C ALA A 86 -2.39 24.87 -2.92
N VAL A 87 -2.27 23.67 -2.38
CA VAL A 87 -3.38 22.70 -2.33
C VAL A 87 -4.41 23.09 -1.24
N PRO A 88 -5.69 23.28 -1.59
CA PRO A 88 -6.74 23.58 -0.63
C PRO A 88 -6.85 22.53 0.48
N LYS A 89 -7.15 22.97 1.71
CA LYS A 89 -7.30 22.08 2.87
C LYS A 89 -8.34 20.96 2.63
N SER A 90 -9.39 21.24 1.87
CA SER A 90 -10.41 20.25 1.48
C SER A 90 -9.82 19.12 0.64
N LEU A 91 -8.99 19.45 -0.36
CA LEU A 91 -8.35 18.46 -1.21
C LEU A 91 -7.34 17.62 -0.42
N ARG A 92 -6.61 18.24 0.51
CA ARG A 92 -5.69 17.52 1.40
C ARG A 92 -6.42 16.49 2.28
N LYS A 93 -7.59 16.83 2.80
CA LYS A 93 -8.45 15.89 3.54
C LYS A 93 -8.95 14.77 2.62
N GLY A 94 -9.34 15.10 1.40
CA GLY A 94 -9.76 14.11 0.39
C GLY A 94 -8.69 13.07 0.09
N ILE A 95 -7.42 13.50 -0.04
CA ILE A 95 -6.28 12.58 -0.25
C ILE A 95 -6.16 11.60 0.92
N ALA A 96 -6.25 12.09 2.16
CA ALA A 96 -6.17 11.23 3.34
C ALA A 96 -7.31 10.20 3.41
N ILE A 97 -8.54 10.63 3.11
CA ILE A 97 -9.72 9.73 3.05
C ILE A 97 -9.55 8.70 1.94
N GLY A 98 -9.08 9.11 0.75
CA GLY A 98 -8.85 8.24 -0.39
C GLY A 98 -7.82 7.14 -0.09
N ILE A 99 -6.71 7.49 0.56
CA ILE A 99 -5.70 6.50 0.99
C ILE A 99 -6.30 5.52 2.00
N GLY A 100 -7.10 6.01 2.96
CA GLY A 100 -7.76 5.16 3.95
C GLY A 100 -8.76 4.18 3.32
N LEU A 101 -9.60 4.65 2.40
CA LEU A 101 -10.54 3.81 1.66
C LEU A 101 -9.82 2.79 0.76
N PHE A 102 -8.68 3.17 0.18
CA PHE A 102 -7.88 2.26 -0.62
C PHE A 102 -7.27 1.13 0.22
N ILE A 103 -6.72 1.44 1.39
CA ILE A 103 -6.19 0.43 2.32
C ILE A 103 -7.31 -0.47 2.85
N LEU A 104 -8.49 0.10 3.16
CA LEU A 104 -9.67 -0.66 3.54
C LEU A 104 -10.05 -1.67 2.47
N LEU A 105 -10.08 -1.26 1.19
CA LEU A 105 -10.39 -2.14 0.08
C LEU A 105 -9.37 -3.27 -0.06
N ILE A 106 -8.07 -2.99 0.12
CA ILE A 106 -7.03 -4.04 0.12
C ILE A 106 -7.31 -5.06 1.22
N GLY A 107 -7.58 -4.61 2.45
CA GLY A 107 -7.89 -5.51 3.56
C GLY A 107 -9.16 -6.36 3.34
N LEU A 108 -10.19 -5.79 2.70
CA LEU A 108 -11.40 -6.52 2.31
C LEU A 108 -11.14 -7.58 1.23
N VAL A 109 -10.20 -7.32 0.32
CA VAL A 109 -9.78 -8.27 -0.71
C VAL A 109 -8.93 -9.38 -0.12
N ASP A 110 -7.92 -9.04 0.68
CA ASP A 110 -6.99 -10.01 1.27
C ASP A 110 -7.67 -10.94 2.29
N SER A 111 -8.74 -10.48 2.95
CA SER A 111 -9.57 -11.31 3.84
C SER A 111 -10.55 -12.23 3.11
N GLY A 112 -10.71 -12.08 1.79
CA GLY A 112 -11.71 -12.81 1.02
C GLY A 112 -13.15 -12.32 1.22
N PHE A 113 -13.36 -11.22 1.97
CA PHE A 113 -14.67 -10.59 2.11
C PHE A 113 -15.18 -10.05 0.76
N VAL A 114 -14.25 -9.55 -0.06
CA VAL A 114 -14.50 -9.13 -1.43
C VAL A 114 -13.57 -9.88 -2.37
N SER A 115 -14.12 -10.58 -3.35
CA SER A 115 -13.30 -11.33 -4.30
C SER A 115 -13.08 -10.58 -5.61
N ARG A 116 -11.89 -10.73 -6.17
CA ARG A 116 -11.60 -10.35 -7.56
C ARG A 116 -11.98 -11.52 -8.45
N ILE A 117 -13.24 -11.61 -8.81
CA ILE A 117 -13.67 -12.52 -9.86
C ILE A 117 -13.67 -11.71 -11.15
N PRO A 118 -13.08 -12.22 -12.25
CA PRO A 118 -13.25 -11.57 -13.54
C PRO A 118 -14.75 -11.58 -13.87
N ASP A 119 -15.38 -10.42 -13.74
CA ASP A 119 -16.74 -10.23 -14.23
C ASP A 119 -16.77 -10.49 -15.75
N ALA A 120 -17.95 -10.66 -16.34
CA ALA A 120 -18.14 -10.90 -17.78
C ALA A 120 -17.45 -9.88 -18.72
N ALA A 121 -16.94 -8.77 -18.16
CA ALA A 121 -16.13 -7.74 -18.82
C ALA A 121 -14.60 -7.85 -18.60
N HIS A 122 -14.10 -8.94 -18.01
CA HIS A 122 -12.69 -9.14 -17.63
C HIS A 122 -12.10 -8.03 -16.74
N THR A 123 -12.94 -7.33 -15.98
CA THR A 123 -12.52 -6.31 -15.03
C THR A 123 -12.19 -6.95 -13.69
N THR A 124 -11.03 -6.62 -13.13
CA THR A 124 -10.56 -7.12 -11.82
C THR A 124 -11.12 -6.30 -10.65
N VAL A 125 -12.32 -5.73 -10.81
CA VAL A 125 -12.92 -4.87 -9.80
C VAL A 125 -13.45 -5.74 -8.65
N PRO A 126 -12.91 -5.59 -7.44
CA PRO A 126 -13.37 -6.34 -6.28
C PRO A 126 -14.70 -5.73 -5.82
N LEU A 127 -15.81 -6.20 -6.38
CA LEU A 127 -17.17 -5.75 -6.03
C LEU A 127 -18.09 -6.91 -5.66
N GLN A 128 -17.62 -8.16 -5.75
CA GLN A 128 -18.40 -9.35 -5.42
C GLN A 128 -18.17 -9.78 -3.97
N LEU A 129 -19.27 -10.06 -3.26
CA LEU A 129 -19.25 -10.61 -1.90
C LEU A 129 -18.77 -12.07 -1.93
N GLY A 130 -17.62 -12.33 -1.34
CA GLY A 130 -17.01 -13.67 -1.31
C GLY A 130 -16.63 -14.24 -2.69
N GLY A 131 -16.12 -15.48 -2.71
CA GLY A 131 -15.67 -16.17 -3.93
C GLY A 131 -16.80 -16.72 -4.82
N THR A 132 -18.05 -16.72 -4.35
CA THR A 132 -19.21 -17.33 -5.04
C THR A 132 -20.50 -16.52 -4.85
N GLY A 133 -20.43 -15.29 -4.33
CA GLY A 133 -21.61 -14.53 -3.91
C GLY A 133 -22.08 -14.82 -2.47
N HIS A 134 -21.40 -15.73 -1.76
CA HIS A 134 -21.65 -16.06 -0.36
C HIS A 134 -20.39 -15.83 0.48
N LEU A 135 -20.57 -15.33 1.70
CA LEU A 135 -19.51 -15.13 2.68
C LEU A 135 -19.21 -16.45 3.42
N ASP A 136 -18.69 -17.43 2.69
CA ASP A 136 -18.35 -18.73 3.24
C ASP A 136 -16.83 -18.90 3.36
N GLY A 137 -16.37 -19.15 4.58
CA GLY A 137 -14.97 -19.49 4.82
C GLY A 137 -14.45 -19.07 6.19
N TRP A 138 -13.54 -19.88 6.72
CA TRP A 138 -12.76 -19.58 7.91
C TRP A 138 -12.04 -18.21 7.87
N PRO A 139 -11.46 -17.76 6.72
CA PRO A 139 -10.81 -16.45 6.65
C PRO A 139 -11.75 -15.26 6.90
N ILE A 140 -13.00 -15.35 6.44
CA ILE A 140 -14.00 -14.28 6.58
C ILE A 140 -14.45 -14.17 8.04
N LEU A 141 -14.65 -15.30 8.72
CA LEU A 141 -14.96 -15.34 10.15
C LEU A 141 -13.84 -14.72 10.99
N VAL A 142 -12.58 -15.09 10.70
CA VAL A 142 -11.41 -14.51 11.38
C VAL A 142 -11.32 -13.00 11.11
N PHE A 143 -11.58 -12.56 9.88
CA PHE A 143 -11.60 -11.13 9.55
C PHE A 143 -12.71 -10.38 10.29
N VAL A 144 -13.94 -10.88 10.32
CA VAL A 144 -15.07 -10.21 11.00
C VAL A 144 -14.82 -10.17 12.51
N LEU A 145 -14.38 -11.28 13.12
CA LEU A 145 -14.06 -11.32 14.55
C LEU A 145 -12.89 -10.39 14.88
N GLY A 146 -11.80 -10.42 14.11
CA GLY A 146 -10.65 -9.53 14.29
C GLY A 146 -11.01 -8.06 14.10
N ALA A 147 -11.81 -7.73 13.09
CA ALA A 147 -12.27 -6.37 12.85
C ALA A 147 -13.18 -5.85 13.98
N LEU A 148 -14.14 -6.68 14.43
CA LEU A 148 -15.01 -6.34 15.56
C LEU A 148 -14.22 -6.22 16.87
N LEU A 149 -13.25 -7.09 17.10
CA LEU A 149 -12.40 -7.06 18.28
C LEU A 149 -11.50 -5.81 18.28
N THR A 150 -10.87 -5.50 17.14
CA THR A 150 -10.12 -4.25 16.94
C THR A 150 -11.01 -3.03 17.22
N LEU A 151 -12.22 -2.98 16.67
CA LEU A 151 -13.16 -1.88 16.87
C LEU A 151 -13.57 -1.75 18.35
N ALA A 152 -13.90 -2.87 19.01
CA ALA A 152 -14.28 -2.89 20.41
C ALA A 152 -13.14 -2.43 21.34
N LEU A 153 -11.90 -2.85 21.07
CA LEU A 153 -10.70 -2.44 21.82
C LEU A 153 -10.36 -0.96 21.58
N ILE A 154 -10.54 -0.45 20.36
CA ILE A 154 -10.37 0.97 20.03
C ILE A 154 -11.41 1.81 20.78
N VAL A 155 -12.69 1.40 20.78
CA VAL A 155 -13.76 2.10 21.53
C VAL A 155 -13.48 2.09 23.03
N ARG A 156 -12.91 0.99 23.56
CA ARG A 156 -12.47 0.88 24.95
C ARG A 156 -11.15 1.61 25.26
N LYS A 157 -10.53 2.28 24.29
CA LYS A 157 -9.27 3.04 24.42
C LYS A 157 -8.12 2.21 25.01
N VAL A 158 -8.05 0.92 24.70
CA VAL A 158 -6.96 0.05 25.19
C VAL A 158 -5.67 0.35 24.42
N PRO A 159 -4.54 0.63 25.09
CA PRO A 159 -3.26 0.83 24.40
C PRO A 159 -2.83 -0.46 23.71
N GLY A 160 -2.54 -0.38 22.41
CA GLY A 160 -2.16 -1.56 21.62
C GLY A 160 -3.34 -2.39 21.09
N ALA A 161 -4.56 -1.84 21.04
CA ALA A 161 -5.77 -2.49 20.51
C ALA A 161 -5.54 -3.28 19.21
N ILE A 162 -4.80 -2.71 18.26
CA ILE A 162 -4.49 -3.33 16.97
C ILE A 162 -3.57 -4.55 17.14
N LEU A 163 -2.52 -4.44 17.96
CA LEU A 163 -1.59 -5.54 18.20
C LEU A 163 -2.27 -6.70 18.94
N ILE A 164 -3.11 -6.39 19.94
CA ILE A 164 -3.89 -7.39 20.68
C ILE A 164 -4.83 -8.14 19.74
N SER A 165 -5.46 -7.43 18.80
CA SER A 165 -6.36 -8.05 17.83
C SER A 165 -5.67 -8.91 16.77
N ILE A 166 -4.38 -8.72 16.50
CA ILE A 166 -3.62 -9.55 15.55
C ILE A 166 -3.18 -10.86 16.21
N VAL A 167 -2.95 -10.84 17.53
CA VAL A 167 -2.50 -12.02 18.30
C VAL A 167 -3.65 -12.93 18.71
N ALA A 168 -4.84 -12.36 18.96
CA ALA A 168 -6.05 -13.09 19.34
C ALA A 168 -6.66 -13.87 18.17
#